data_AF-A0A7G7G5Y6-F1
#
_entry.id   AF-A0A7G7G5Y6-F1
#
_cell.length_a   1.000
_cell.length_b   1.000
_cell.length_c   1.000
_cell.angle_alpha   90.00
_cell.angle_beta   90.00
_cell.angle_gamma   90.00
#
_symmetry.space_group_name_H-M   'P 1'
#
loop_
_entity.id
_entity.type
_entity.pdbx_description
1 polymer ?
#
loop_
_entity_poly.entity_id
_entity_poly.type
_entity_poly.pdbx_seq_one_letter_code
_entity_poly.pdbx_strand_id
1 'polypeptide(L)'
;MLFSSFITTVCGQTFQIDKFEQLAVGIFQSENILKNQVEAPDTFAVYYTTSNKYLLEKTTFKPEDISLETSYQVLTETQAARYLANCLHDIS
;
A
#
# COMPACT_ATOMS: atom_id res chain seq x y z
N MET A 1 4.00 -23.93 14.01
CA MET A 1 4.87 -22.78 13.69
C MET A 1 4.00 -21.54 13.78
N LEU A 2 4.23 -20.68 14.76
CA LEU A 2 3.56 -19.37 14.84
C LEU A 2 4.29 -18.48 13.85
N PHE A 3 3.71 -18.30 12.66
CA PHE A 3 4.15 -17.24 11.75
C PHE A 3 3.90 -15.94 12.50
N SER A 4 4.97 -15.32 12.96
CA SER A 4 4.91 -14.03 13.63
C SER A 4 4.70 -12.99 12.54
N SER A 5 3.43 -12.72 12.21
CA SER A 5 3.01 -11.83 11.16
C SER A 5 3.39 -10.40 11.54
N PHE A 6 4.64 -10.00 11.32
CA PHE A 6 5.14 -8.66 11.63
C PHE A 6 5.65 -7.98 10.36
N ILE A 7 5.29 -6.71 10.17
CA ILE A 7 5.85 -5.85 9.12
C ILE A 7 6.68 -4.74 9.75
N THR A 8 7.79 -4.40 9.11
CA THR A 8 8.63 -3.26 9.51
C THR A 8 8.53 -2.18 8.45
N THR A 9 8.20 -0.96 8.86
CA THR A 9 8.10 0.19 7.97
C THR A 9 9.48 0.65 7.52
N VAL A 10 9.51 1.48 6.47
CA VAL A 10 10.75 2.12 5.99
C VAL A 10 11.46 2.97 7.06
N CYS A 11 10.73 3.42 8.09
CA CYS A 11 11.28 4.15 9.23
C CYS A 11 11.63 3.25 10.43
N GLY A 12 11.58 1.93 10.27
CA GLY A 12 11.98 0.94 11.28
C GLY A 12 10.92 0.59 12.33
N GLN A 13 9.67 1.02 12.18
CA GLN A 13 8.59 0.68 13.13
C GLN A 13 7.98 -0.68 12.77
N THR A 14 7.83 -1.57 13.75
CA THR A 14 7.29 -2.92 13.55
C THR A 14 5.85 -3.04 14.04
N PHE A 15 4.97 -3.68 13.26
CA PHE A 15 3.55 -3.85 13.53
C PHE A 15 3.11 -5.31 13.36
N GLN A 16 2.19 -5.80 14.20
CA GLN A 16 1.63 -7.16 14.11
C GLN A 16 0.40 -7.17 13.18
N ILE A 17 0.41 -8.06 12.17
CA ILE A 17 -0.54 -8.16 11.05
C ILE A 17 -1.86 -8.82 11.44
N ASP A 18 -1.93 -9.61 12.52
CA ASP A 18 -3.12 -10.38 12.90
C ASP A 18 -4.37 -9.52 13.21
N LYS A 19 -4.25 -8.19 13.19
CA LYS A 19 -5.32 -7.23 13.48
C LYS A 19 -5.27 -5.97 12.59
N PHE A 20 -4.93 -6.13 11.31
CA PHE A 20 -5.13 -5.04 10.36
C PHE A 20 -6.53 -5.12 9.75
N GLU A 21 -7.36 -4.13 10.06
CA GLU A 21 -8.59 -3.92 9.29
C GLU A 21 -8.18 -3.28 7.96
N GLN A 22 -8.22 -4.05 6.88
CA GLN A 22 -7.99 -3.52 5.54
C GLN A 22 -9.19 -2.64 5.16
N LEU A 23 -8.94 -1.34 5.05
CA LEU A 23 -9.96 -0.34 4.80
C LEU A 23 -10.12 -0.02 3.31
N ALA A 24 -9.04 -0.12 2.54
CA ALA A 24 -9.06 0.12 1.09
C ALA A 24 -8.00 -0.70 0.35
N VAL A 25 -8.27 -0.99 -0.91
CA VAL A 25 -7.33 -1.58 -1.87
C VAL A 25 -7.58 -0.96 -3.24
N GLY A 26 -6.53 -0.69 -4.00
CA GLY A 26 -6.64 -0.10 -5.32
C GLY A 26 -5.38 -0.20 -6.15
N ILE A 27 -5.47 0.35 -7.37
CA ILE A 27 -4.33 0.54 -8.27
C ILE A 27 -3.99 2.03 -8.31
N PHE A 28 -2.71 2.36 -8.34
CA PHE A 28 -2.30 3.72 -8.69
C PHE A 28 -2.58 3.93 -10.19
N GLN A 29 -3.34 4.97 -10.53
CA GLN A 29 -3.46 5.38 -11.93
C GLN A 29 -2.11 5.94 -12.38
N SER A 30 -1.41 5.18 -13.21
CA SER A 30 -0.28 5.69 -13.99
C SER A 30 -0.71 5.85 -15.43
N GLU A 31 -0.41 7.00 -16.05
CA GLU A 31 -0.68 7.27 -17.46
C GLU A 31 -0.06 6.22 -18.41
N ASN A 32 0.92 5.45 -17.90
CA ASN A 32 1.63 4.41 -18.64
C ASN A 32 0.90 3.06 -18.69
N ILE A 33 -0.10 2.81 -17.83
CA ILE A 33 -0.83 1.51 -17.80
C ILE A 33 -1.55 1.26 -19.13
N LEU A 34 -2.02 2.32 -19.81
CA LEU A 34 -2.66 2.21 -21.11
C LEU A 34 -1.66 2.06 -22.27
N LYS A 35 -0.38 2.36 -22.06
CA LYS A 35 0.66 2.36 -23.10
C LYS A 35 1.51 1.09 -23.11
N ASN A 36 1.69 0.42 -21.96
CA ASN A 36 2.49 -0.80 -21.84
C ASN A 36 1.68 -1.93 -21.16
N GLN A 37 1.06 -2.81 -21.95
CA GLN A 37 0.28 -3.96 -21.45
C GLN A 37 1.12 -5.05 -20.75
N VAL A 38 2.44 -4.87 -20.69
CA VAL A 38 3.38 -5.83 -20.08
C VAL A 38 3.68 -5.48 -18.62
N GLU A 39 3.42 -4.24 -18.20
CA GLU A 39 3.69 -3.78 -16.83
C GLU A 39 2.47 -4.01 -15.93
N ALA A 40 2.66 -4.79 -14.85
CA ALA A 40 1.66 -4.87 -13.80
C ALA A 40 1.53 -3.50 -13.12
N PRO A 41 0.30 -2.99 -12.88
CA PRO A 41 0.12 -1.69 -12.27
C PRO A 41 0.54 -1.72 -10.81
N ASP A 42 1.09 -0.61 -10.33
CA ASP A 42 1.37 -0.41 -8.91
C ASP A 42 0.06 -0.45 -8.12
N THR A 43 0.06 -1.16 -7.00
CA THR A 43 -1.12 -1.32 -6.13
C THR A 43 -0.89 -0.66 -4.79
N PHE A 44 -1.99 -0.37 -4.11
CA PHE A 44 -1.97 0.04 -2.71
C PHE A 44 -3.01 -0.70 -1.88
N ALA A 45 -2.72 -0.82 -0.59
CA ALA A 45 -3.69 -1.19 0.43
C ALA A 45 -3.56 -0.25 1.64
N VAL A 46 -4.70 0.14 2.21
CA VAL A 46 -4.72 0.91 3.46
C VAL A 46 -5.27 0.04 4.58
N TYR A 47 -4.55 0.04 5.69
CA TYR A 47 -4.89 -0.68 6.90
C TYR A 47 -5.11 0.31 8.04
N TYR A 48 -6.05 0.01 8.92
CA TYR A 48 -6.10 0.60 10.26
C TYR A 48 -5.51 -0.37 11.26
N THR A 49 -4.50 0.10 11.98
CA THR A 49 -3.74 -0.70 12.94
C THR A 49 -4.36 -0.61 14.33
N THR A 50 -4.12 -1.62 15.17
CA THR A 50 -4.54 -1.62 16.59
C THR A 50 -3.94 -0.49 17.42
N SER A 51 -2.87 0.12 16.92
CA SER A 51 -2.24 1.29 17.53
C SER A 51 -2.89 2.60 17.10
N ASN A 52 -4.10 2.53 16.52
CA ASN A 52 -4.89 3.65 16.01
C ASN A 52 -4.16 4.48 14.94
N LYS A 53 -3.36 3.82 14.10
CA LYS A 53 -2.65 4.45 12.98
C LYS A 53 -3.15 3.89 11.65
N TYR A 54 -3.15 4.73 10.63
CA TYR A 54 -3.31 4.30 9.25
C TYR A 54 -1.97 3.89 8.67
N LEU A 55 -1.96 2.78 7.94
CA LEU A 55 -0.79 2.25 7.27
C LEU A 55 -1.12 2.05 5.79
N LEU A 56 -0.25 2.56 4.93
CA LEU A 56 -0.29 2.35 3.49
C LEU A 56 0.75 1.32 3.11
N GLU A 57 0.31 0.23 2.51
CA GLU A 57 1.14 -0.68 1.73
C GLU A 57 1.11 -0.23 0.27
N LYS A 58 2.27 -0.14 -0.36
CA LYS A 58 2.40 0.04 -1.81
C LYS A 58 3.19 -1.11 -2.38
N THR A 59 2.70 -1.70 -3.46
CA THR A 59 3.42 -2.74 -4.19
C THR A 59 3.66 -2.29 -5.62
N THR A 60 4.92 -2.24 -6.01
CA THR A 60 5.38 -1.83 -7.34
C THR A 60 6.05 -3.02 -8.03
N PHE A 61 5.72 -3.22 -9.31
CA PHE A 61 6.42 -4.21 -10.13
C PHE A 61 7.66 -3.59 -10.76
N LYS A 62 8.80 -4.26 -10.62
CA LYS A 62 10.09 -3.85 -11.20
C LYS A 62 10.37 -4.71 -12.42
N PRO A 63 10.18 -4.19 -13.64
CA PRO A 63 10.41 -4.96 -14.86
C PRO A 63 11.89 -5.27 -15.10
N GLU A 64 12.82 -4.51 -14.52
CA GLU A 64 14.27 -4.66 -14.74
C GLU A 64 14.81 -5.99 -14.18
N ASP A 65 14.24 -6.45 -13.06
CA ASP A 65 14.65 -7.68 -12.36
C ASP A 65 13.49 -8.66 -12.15
N ILE A 66 12.31 -8.37 -12.70
CA ILE A 66 11.09 -9.18 -12.59
C ILE A 66 10.75 -9.44 -11.12
N SER A 67 10.80 -8.38 -10.30
CA SER A 67 10.52 -8.44 -8.87
C SER A 67 9.32 -7.60 -8.47
N LEU A 68 8.78 -7.90 -7.29
CA LEU A 68 7.78 -7.07 -6.61
C LEU A 68 8.44 -6.40 -5.42
N GLU A 69 8.35 -5.08 -5.37
CA GLU A 69 8.81 -4.29 -4.23
C GLU A 69 7.59 -3.82 -3.44
N THR A 70 7.51 -4.24 -2.17
CA THR A 70 6.45 -3.80 -1.25
C THR A 70 7.04 -2.88 -0.18
N SER A 71 6.41 -1.73 0.01
CA SER A 71 6.81 -0.74 1.01
C SER A 71 5.65 -0.33 1.90
N TYR A 72 5.97 0.05 3.14
CA TYR A 72 5.00 0.43 4.16
C TYR A 72 5.26 1.83 4.70
N GLN A 73 4.21 2.66 4.71
CA GLN A 73 4.25 4.04 5.18
C GLN A 73 3.12 4.30 6.19
N VAL A 74 3.44 4.93 7.32
CA VAL A 74 2.42 5.44 8.25
C VAL A 74 1.80 6.70 7.67
N LEU A 75 0.47 6.75 7.62
CA LEU A 75 -0.29 7.90 7.15
C LEU A 75 -0.88 8.68 8.33
N THR A 76 -1.01 10.00 8.15
CA THR A 76 -1.96 10.79 8.94
C THR A 76 -3.39 10.50 8.48
N GLU A 77 -4.38 10.82 9.31
CA GLU A 77 -5.80 10.65 8.95
C GLU A 77 -6.17 11.40 7.66
N THR A 78 -5.68 12.63 7.48
CA THR A 78 -5.88 13.41 6.25
C THR A 78 -5.26 12.75 5.01
N GLN A 79 -4.11 12.10 5.15
CA GLN A 79 -3.49 11.35 4.06
C GLN A 79 -4.27 10.08 3.76
N ALA A 80 -4.69 9.35 4.79
CA ALA A 80 -5.49 8.14 4.65
C ALA A 80 -6.83 8.42 3.97
N ALA A 81 -7.50 9.53 4.33
CA ALA A 81 -8.76 9.94 3.74
C ALA A 81 -8.71 10.01 2.20
N ARG A 82 -7.56 10.38 1.60
CA ARG A 82 -7.40 10.41 0.13
C ARG A 82 -7.53 9.03 -0.51
N TYR A 83 -7.02 8.00 0.16
CA TYR A 83 -7.11 6.62 -0.29
C TYR A 83 -8.46 5.98 0.05
N LEU A 84 -9.03 6.34 1.21
CA LEU A 84 -10.32 5.81 1.67
C LEU A 84 -11.52 6.40 0.91
N ALA A 85 -11.40 7.64 0.44
CA ALA A 85 -12.48 8.32 -0.26
C ALA A 85 -12.83 7.65 -1.60
N ASN A 86 -11.95 6.80 -2.16
CA ASN A 86 -12.18 6.01 -3.39
C ASN A 86 -12.88 6.78 -4.53
N CYS A 87 -12.67 8.10 -4.59
CA CYS A 87 -13.08 8.93 -5.71
C CYS A 87 -11.88 8.96 -6.65
N LEU A 88 -12.07 8.38 -7.83
CA LEU A 88 -11.20 8.39 -9.02
C LEU A 88 -10.89 9.83 -9.50
N HIS A 89 -10.34 10.69 -8.65
CA HIS A 89 -9.89 12.00 -9.03
C HIS A 89 -8.47 12.22 -8.52
N ASP A 90 -7.55 12.05 -9.47
CA ASP A 90 -6.23 12.66 -9.52
C ASP A 90 -5.49 12.70 -8.17
N ILE A 91 -4.81 11.60 -7.87
CA ILE A 91 -3.62 11.64 -7.03
C ILE A 91 -2.48 12.18 -7.91
N SER A 92 -2.59 13.44 -8.31
CA SER A 92 -1.53 14.21 -8.99
C SER A 92 -0.73 15.05 -8.00
#